data_AF-A0A7W0TEW6-F1
#
_entry.id   AF-A0A7W0TEW6-F1
#
_cell.length_a   1.000
_cell.length_b   1.000
_cell.length_c   1.000
_cell.angle_alpha   90.00
_cell.angle_beta   90.00
_cell.angle_gamma   90.00
#
_symmetry.space_group_name_H-M   'P 1'
#
loop_
_entity.id
_entity.type
_entity.pdbx_description
1 polymer ?
#
loop_
_entity_poly.entity_id
_entity_poly.type
_entity_poly.pdbx_seq_one_letter_code
_entity_poly.pdbx_strand_id
1 'polypeptide(L)'
;MLRIDESSNTLVAPQAGGLVTEVSTDRQELLGLLASSWEAFSSELGQPSLRFVAAEPVPGLDILAFDEQAGRAVVVQVTEEVELAELGRGLAAAAQVASWDDAALAAVHESLTATVPGDSPQVLLLAGGFDPVAVATVAWLVRRHGVELSCFAVSFLRFGAERLLTVRREFPPRDVSAPDPAAEVQRLLGEPALGVMTTGGSSTPPPGA
;
A
#
# COMPACT_ATOMS: atom_id res chain seq x y z
N MET A 1 12.73 4.78 -17.16
CA MET A 1 13.71 3.68 -16.97
C MET A 1 14.12 3.17 -18.35
N LEU A 2 15.40 2.90 -18.61
CA LEU A 2 15.92 2.43 -19.91
C LEU A 2 16.79 1.18 -19.71
N ARG A 3 16.69 0.21 -20.62
CA ARG A 3 17.51 -1.02 -20.61
C ARG A 3 18.70 -0.82 -21.55
N ILE A 4 19.89 -1.21 -21.11
CA ILE A 4 21.08 -1.29 -21.99
C ILE A 4 20.99 -2.62 -22.75
N ASP A 5 20.95 -2.55 -24.08
CA ASP A 5 21.14 -3.72 -24.93
C ASP A 5 22.64 -3.92 -25.16
N GLU A 6 23.25 -4.86 -24.44
CA GLU A 6 24.70 -5.13 -24.50
C GLU A 6 25.17 -5.64 -25.87
N SER A 7 24.25 -6.14 -26.72
CA SER A 7 24.58 -6.63 -28.06
C SER A 7 24.73 -5.50 -29.09
N SER A 8 23.98 -4.40 -28.91
CA SER A 8 24.00 -3.24 -29.80
C SER A 8 24.61 -1.99 -29.14
N ASN A 9 24.92 -2.08 -27.84
CA ASN A 9 25.33 -0.97 -26.98
C ASN A 9 24.40 0.26 -27.07
N THR A 10 23.09 0.01 -27.20
CA THR A 10 22.07 1.06 -27.31
C THR A 10 21.14 1.06 -26.10
N LEU A 11 20.56 2.23 -25.82
CA LEU A 11 19.50 2.38 -24.82
C LEU A 11 18.17 2.09 -25.49
N VAL A 12 17.51 1.02 -25.07
CA VAL A 12 16.19 0.60 -25.57
C VAL A 12 15.13 0.80 -24.51
N ALA A 13 13.95 1.23 -24.96
CA ALA A 13 12.77 1.28 -24.11
C ALA A 13 12.51 -0.12 -23.54
N PRO A 14 12.25 -0.26 -22.22
CA PRO A 14 11.88 -1.55 -21.63
C PRO A 14 10.67 -2.09 -22.39
N GLN A 15 10.67 -3.38 -22.74
CA GLN A 15 9.52 -3.95 -23.45
C GLN A 15 8.28 -3.81 -22.56
N ALA A 16 7.31 -3.04 -23.04
CA ALA A 16 6.08 -2.66 -22.34
C ALA A 16 5.11 -3.84 -22.09
N GLY A 17 5.59 -5.09 -22.09
CA GLY A 17 4.79 -6.30 -21.88
C GLY A 17 5.16 -7.12 -20.64
N GLY A 18 6.05 -6.62 -19.77
CA GLY A 18 6.56 -7.38 -18.63
C GLY A 18 5.74 -7.29 -17.36
N LEU A 19 4.88 -6.26 -17.23
CA LEU A 19 4.05 -6.03 -16.05
C LEU A 19 2.62 -6.46 -16.34
N VAL A 20 2.27 -7.66 -15.89
CA VAL A 20 0.88 -8.12 -15.90
C VAL A 20 0.34 -7.89 -14.50
N THR A 21 -0.73 -7.09 -14.38
CA THR A 21 -1.51 -7.02 -13.15
C THR A 21 -2.09 -8.40 -12.91
N GLU A 22 -1.71 -9.00 -11.80
CA GLU A 22 -2.22 -10.32 -11.43
C GLU A 22 -3.61 -10.17 -10.81
N VAL A 23 -4.45 -11.20 -10.97
CA VAL A 23 -5.77 -11.23 -10.30
C VAL A 23 -5.57 -11.08 -8.80
N SER A 24 -6.51 -10.41 -8.14
CA SER A 24 -6.55 -10.19 -6.69
C SER A 24 -6.03 -11.40 -5.91
N THR A 25 -5.06 -11.15 -5.05
CA THR A 25 -4.48 -12.16 -4.16
C THR A 25 -5.55 -12.63 -3.18
N ASP A 26 -5.62 -13.95 -2.98
CA ASP A 26 -6.48 -14.56 -1.97
C ASP A 26 -6.17 -13.98 -0.57
N ARG A 27 -7.21 -13.69 0.22
CA ARG A 27 -7.04 -13.09 1.56
C ARG A 27 -6.05 -13.86 2.44
N GLN A 28 -6.08 -15.20 2.41
CA GLN A 28 -5.20 -16.02 3.25
C GLN A 28 -3.76 -15.97 2.78
N GLU A 29 -3.54 -15.94 1.46
CA GLU A 29 -2.20 -15.73 0.91
C GLU A 29 -1.61 -14.38 1.35
N LEU A 30 -2.38 -13.28 1.25
CA LEU A 30 -1.93 -11.97 1.69
C LEU A 30 -1.64 -11.96 3.20
N LEU A 31 -2.51 -12.55 4.03
CA LEU A 31 -2.26 -12.65 5.46
C LEU A 31 -0.96 -13.40 5.79
N GLY A 32 -0.69 -14.52 5.13
CA GLY A 32 0.55 -15.26 5.30
C GLY A 32 1.80 -14.44 4.93
N LEU A 33 1.72 -13.68 3.84
CA LEU A 33 2.80 -12.76 3.42
C LEU A 33 3.01 -11.65 4.47
N LEU A 34 1.94 -11.01 4.93
CA LEU A 34 2.01 -9.95 5.93
C LEU A 34 2.60 -10.44 7.26
N ALA A 35 2.15 -11.61 7.74
CA ALA A 35 2.63 -12.17 9.00
C ALA A 35 4.11 -12.58 8.95
N SER A 36 4.60 -13.05 7.79
CA SER A 36 5.98 -13.48 7.62
C SER A 36 6.97 -12.36 7.28
N SER A 37 6.46 -11.21 6.79
CA SER A 37 7.27 -10.11 6.26
C SER A 37 6.83 -8.75 6.79
N TRP A 38 6.36 -8.71 8.03
CA TRP A 38 5.69 -7.54 8.59
C TRP A 38 6.57 -6.29 8.63
N GLU A 39 7.84 -6.42 9.02
CA GLU A 39 8.75 -5.27 9.14
C GLU A 39 8.99 -4.57 7.79
N ALA A 40 9.08 -5.37 6.72
CA ALA A 40 9.20 -4.84 5.36
C ALA A 40 7.91 -4.14 4.95
N PHE A 41 6.76 -4.76 5.23
CA PHE A 41 5.45 -4.19 4.88
C PHE A 41 5.12 -2.91 5.66
N SER A 42 5.35 -2.88 6.98
CA SER A 42 5.08 -1.70 7.81
C SER A 42 5.96 -0.51 7.40
N SER A 43 7.19 -0.78 6.96
CA SER A 43 8.06 0.24 6.37
C SER A 43 7.50 0.80 5.05
N GLU A 44 6.97 -0.05 4.18
CA GLU A 44 6.31 0.37 2.92
C GLU A 44 5.05 1.20 3.16
N LEU A 45 4.32 0.94 4.25
CA LEU A 45 3.20 1.77 4.68
C LEU A 45 3.62 3.16 5.20
N GLY A 46 4.92 3.39 5.40
CA GLY A 46 5.45 4.57 6.08
C GLY A 46 5.21 4.55 7.59
N GLN A 47 5.01 3.37 8.19
CA GLN A 47 4.73 3.18 9.62
C GLN A 47 5.71 2.17 10.27
N PRO A 48 7.03 2.47 10.28
CA PRO A 48 8.06 1.55 10.77
C PRO A 48 8.03 1.30 12.29
N SER A 49 7.24 2.08 13.04
CA SER A 49 7.00 1.85 14.48
C SER A 49 6.00 0.73 14.75
N LEU A 50 5.28 0.24 13.73
CA LEU A 50 4.34 -0.86 13.90
C LEU A 50 5.08 -2.18 14.05
N ARG A 51 4.88 -2.84 15.18
CA ARG A 51 5.35 -4.20 15.46
C ARG A 51 4.22 -5.19 15.25
N PHE A 52 4.56 -6.31 14.61
CA PHE A 52 3.65 -7.45 14.53
C PHE A 52 3.43 -7.99 15.94
N VAL A 53 2.18 -8.31 16.27
CA VAL A 53 1.84 -8.94 17.55
C VAL A 53 1.29 -10.34 17.31
N ALA A 54 0.22 -10.46 16.51
CA ALA A 54 -0.39 -11.74 16.22
C ALA A 54 -1.19 -11.70 14.91
N ALA A 55 -1.23 -12.83 14.20
CA ALA A 55 -2.19 -13.07 13.13
C ALA A 55 -3.35 -13.88 13.69
N GLU A 56 -4.57 -13.45 13.38
CA GLU A 56 -5.83 -14.08 13.78
C GLU A 56 -5.92 -14.43 15.29
N PRO A 57 -5.61 -13.49 16.21
CA PRO A 57 -5.60 -13.78 17.65
C PRO A 57 -6.99 -14.10 18.21
N VAL A 58 -8.05 -13.62 17.56
CA VAL A 58 -9.46 -13.89 17.89
C VAL A 58 -10.28 -13.91 16.60
N PRO A 59 -11.46 -14.58 16.60
CA PRO A 59 -12.35 -14.55 15.44
C PRO A 59 -12.70 -13.12 15.02
N GLY A 60 -12.55 -12.82 13.71
CA GLY A 60 -12.89 -11.52 13.13
C GLY A 60 -11.78 -10.46 13.18
N LEU A 61 -10.63 -10.75 13.79
CA LEU A 61 -9.45 -9.88 13.80
C LEU A 61 -8.34 -10.51 12.97
N ASP A 62 -7.95 -9.89 11.85
CA ASP A 62 -6.99 -10.52 10.93
C ASP A 62 -5.54 -10.41 11.42
N ILE A 63 -5.09 -9.21 11.76
CA ILE A 63 -3.77 -8.97 12.36
C ILE A 63 -3.93 -7.96 13.50
N LEU A 64 -3.27 -8.24 14.61
CA LEU A 64 -3.01 -7.29 15.67
C LEU A 64 -1.55 -6.86 15.60
N ALA A 65 -1.34 -5.55 15.71
CA ALA A 65 -0.04 -4.92 15.78
C ALA A 65 0.00 -3.92 16.95
N PHE A 66 1.20 -3.45 17.27
CA PHE A 66 1.43 -2.44 18.30
C PHE A 66 2.25 -1.29 17.71
N ASP A 67 1.76 -0.06 17.84
CA ASP A 67 2.52 1.14 17.49
C ASP A 67 3.36 1.57 18.69
N GLU A 68 4.66 1.29 18.64
CA GLU A 68 5.59 1.64 19.72
C GLU A 68 5.69 3.14 19.94
N GLN A 69 5.50 3.95 18.90
CA GLN A 69 5.62 5.39 18.99
C GLN A 69 4.40 6.01 19.67
N ALA A 70 3.21 5.51 19.35
CA ALA A 70 1.96 5.99 19.91
C ALA A 70 1.54 5.25 21.20
N GLY A 71 2.17 4.12 21.52
CA GLY A 71 1.79 3.29 22.66
C GLY A 71 0.39 2.70 22.53
N ARG A 72 -0.06 2.34 21.32
CA ARG A 72 -1.44 1.87 21.08
C ARG A 72 -1.50 0.59 20.26
N ALA A 73 -2.57 -0.18 20.46
CA ALA A 73 -2.90 -1.30 19.61
C ALA A 73 -3.34 -0.82 18.22
N VAL A 74 -3.03 -1.63 17.20
CA VAL A 74 -3.42 -1.40 15.81
C VAL A 74 -4.10 -2.65 15.27
N VAL A 75 -5.35 -2.51 14.90
CA VAL A 75 -6.15 -3.55 14.24
C VAL A 75 -5.98 -3.43 12.74
N VAL A 76 -5.50 -4.50 12.11
CA VAL A 76 -5.33 -4.57 10.67
C VAL A 76 -6.30 -5.59 10.10
N GLN A 77 -7.02 -5.18 9.07
CA GLN A 77 -8.01 -5.99 8.37
C GLN A 77 -7.64 -6.09 6.91
N VAL A 78 -7.70 -7.31 6.40
CA VAL A 78 -7.37 -7.67 5.03
C VAL A 78 -8.62 -8.17 4.35
N THR A 79 -8.94 -7.58 3.19
CA THR A 79 -10.06 -8.01 2.37
C THR A 79 -9.74 -7.83 0.90
N GLU A 80 -10.53 -8.38 0.00
CA GLU A 80 -10.32 -8.20 -1.44
C GLU A 80 -10.75 -6.80 -1.87
N GLU A 81 -11.89 -6.34 -1.39
CA GLU A 81 -12.45 -5.01 -1.65
C GLU A 81 -13.14 -4.49 -0.39
N VAL A 82 -13.03 -3.19 -0.11
CA VAL A 82 -13.70 -2.58 1.04
C VAL A 82 -14.99 -1.88 0.60
N GLU A 83 -16.10 -2.49 0.97
CA GLU A 83 -17.42 -1.88 1.02
C GLU A 83 -17.80 -1.48 2.46
N LEU A 84 -19.01 -0.94 2.66
CA LEU A 84 -19.50 -0.56 3.99
C LEU A 84 -19.53 -1.72 5.00
N ALA A 85 -19.81 -2.95 4.54
CA ALA A 85 -19.80 -4.13 5.39
C ALA A 85 -18.39 -4.42 5.94
N GLU A 86 -17.38 -4.32 5.07
CA GLU A 86 -15.97 -4.56 5.40
C GLU A 86 -15.39 -3.45 6.30
N LEU A 87 -15.80 -2.19 6.06
CA LEU A 87 -15.55 -1.11 7.00
C LEU A 87 -16.16 -1.41 8.38
N GLY A 88 -17.41 -1.87 8.42
CA GLY A 88 -18.08 -2.30 9.64
C GLY A 88 -17.34 -3.42 10.37
N ARG A 89 -16.81 -4.41 9.63
CA ARG A 89 -15.97 -5.49 10.18
C ARG A 89 -14.73 -4.95 10.88
N GLY A 90 -14.03 -4.00 10.24
CA GLY A 90 -12.85 -3.38 10.86
C GLY A 90 -13.15 -2.57 12.10
N LEU A 91 -14.26 -1.83 12.09
CA LEU A 91 -14.73 -1.10 13.28
C LEU A 91 -15.16 -2.05 14.41
N ALA A 92 -15.79 -3.18 14.07
CA ALA A 92 -16.18 -4.19 15.06
C ALA A 92 -14.94 -4.85 15.71
N ALA A 93 -13.93 -5.20 14.91
CA ALA A 93 -12.67 -5.72 15.43
C ALA A 93 -11.94 -4.70 16.33
N ALA A 94 -11.95 -3.42 15.94
CA ALA A 94 -11.42 -2.33 16.75
C ALA A 94 -12.16 -2.18 18.08
N ALA A 95 -13.49 -2.21 18.07
CA ALA A 95 -14.32 -2.16 19.27
C ALA A 95 -14.08 -3.36 20.19
N GLN A 96 -13.86 -4.54 19.63
CA GLN A 96 -13.51 -5.74 20.38
C GLN A 96 -12.17 -5.57 21.10
N VAL A 97 -11.13 -5.11 20.42
CA VAL A 97 -9.81 -4.85 21.05
C VAL A 97 -9.91 -3.74 22.10
N ALA A 98 -10.66 -2.67 21.83
CA ALA A 98 -10.88 -1.60 22.81
C ALA A 98 -11.59 -2.07 24.08
N SER A 99 -12.35 -3.18 24.01
CA SER A 99 -13.04 -3.75 25.17
C SER A 99 -12.15 -4.63 26.04
N TRP A 100 -10.91 -4.92 25.63
CA TRP A 100 -9.98 -5.75 26.39
C TRP A 100 -9.42 -4.99 27.59
N ASP A 101 -9.27 -5.72 28.69
CA ASP A 101 -8.54 -5.27 29.87
C ASP A 101 -7.04 -5.59 29.77
N ASP A 102 -6.26 -5.13 30.75
CA ASP A 102 -4.82 -5.39 30.83
C ASP A 102 -4.47 -6.88 30.72
N ALA A 103 -5.27 -7.74 31.36
CA ALA A 103 -5.03 -9.17 31.40
C ALA A 103 -5.24 -9.81 30.02
N ALA A 104 -6.31 -9.43 29.31
CA ALA A 104 -6.58 -9.88 27.96
C ALA A 104 -5.50 -9.40 26.97
N LEU A 105 -5.07 -8.14 27.06
CA LEU A 105 -3.99 -7.58 26.25
C LEU A 105 -2.67 -8.32 26.49
N ALA A 106 -2.28 -8.50 27.74
CA ALA A 106 -1.05 -9.22 28.12
C ALA A 106 -1.08 -10.70 27.73
N ALA A 107 -2.25 -11.33 27.73
CA ALA A 107 -2.41 -12.72 27.30
C ALA A 107 -2.17 -12.92 25.79
N VAL A 108 -2.39 -11.88 24.98
CA VAL A 108 -2.06 -11.91 23.55
C VAL A 108 -0.56 -11.70 23.34
N HIS A 109 0.02 -10.64 23.91
CA HIS A 109 1.45 -10.38 23.80
C HIS A 109 1.95 -9.34 24.83
N GLU A 110 3.19 -9.49 25.29
CA GLU A 110 3.76 -8.64 26.34
C GLU A 110 3.88 -7.16 25.94
N SER A 111 4.12 -6.85 24.66
CA SER A 111 4.22 -5.47 24.18
C SER A 111 2.93 -4.67 24.34
N LEU A 112 1.77 -5.34 24.38
CA LEU A 112 0.48 -4.68 24.56
C LEU A 112 0.27 -4.18 26.00
N THR A 113 1.11 -4.57 26.96
CA THR A 113 1.08 -4.00 28.32
C THR A 113 1.43 -2.50 28.36
N ALA A 114 2.03 -1.99 27.29
CA ALA A 114 2.29 -0.56 27.11
C ALA A 114 1.08 0.21 26.55
N THR A 115 0.01 -0.48 26.16
CA THR A 115 -1.25 0.16 25.74
C THR A 115 -2.07 0.59 26.95
N VAL A 116 -2.91 1.60 26.78
CA VAL A 116 -3.92 1.98 27.78
C VAL A 116 -5.20 1.20 27.48
N PRO A 117 -5.67 0.31 28.38
CA PRO A 117 -6.93 -0.39 28.16
C PRO A 117 -8.11 0.58 28.01
N GLY A 118 -9.03 0.26 27.12
CA GLY A 118 -10.17 1.14 26.80
C GLY A 118 -9.88 2.23 25.79
N ASP A 119 -8.60 2.50 25.47
CA ASP A 119 -8.28 3.40 24.37
C ASP A 119 -8.64 2.77 23.03
N SER A 120 -9.09 3.62 22.11
CA SER A 120 -9.46 3.17 20.78
C SER A 120 -8.20 2.77 19.99
N PRO A 121 -8.12 1.53 19.49
CA PRO A 121 -7.02 1.13 18.62
C PRO A 121 -7.09 1.89 17.30
N GLN A 122 -5.94 2.03 16.64
CA GLN A 122 -5.93 2.46 15.25
C GLN A 122 -6.44 1.33 14.36
N VAL A 123 -7.17 1.69 13.30
CA VAL A 123 -7.68 0.75 12.30
C VAL A 123 -6.94 0.92 10.98
N LEU A 124 -6.42 -0.17 10.46
CA LEU A 124 -5.77 -0.25 9.15
C LEU A 124 -6.58 -1.17 8.25
N LEU A 125 -7.14 -0.64 7.16
CA LEU A 125 -7.84 -1.42 6.15
C LEU A 125 -6.91 -1.65 4.95
N LEU A 126 -6.68 -2.91 4.61
CA LEU A 126 -5.86 -3.35 3.49
C LEU A 126 -6.75 -4.09 2.49
N ALA A 127 -6.81 -3.62 1.24
CA ALA A 127 -7.60 -4.29 0.21
C ALA A 127 -7.10 -4.04 -1.21
N GLY A 128 -7.57 -4.82 -2.19
CA GLY A 128 -7.28 -4.55 -3.60
C GLY A 128 -7.99 -3.30 -4.13
N GLY A 129 -9.14 -2.95 -3.56
CA GLY A 129 -9.95 -1.80 -3.95
C GLY A 129 -10.82 -1.26 -2.81
N PHE A 130 -11.32 -0.05 -3.00
CA PHE A 130 -12.19 0.63 -2.04
C PHE A 130 -13.36 1.29 -2.78
N ASP A 131 -14.57 1.03 -2.30
CA ASP A 131 -15.75 1.73 -2.75
C ASP A 131 -15.69 3.22 -2.32
N PRO A 132 -16.04 4.18 -3.20
CA PRO A 132 -16.00 5.61 -2.87
C PRO A 132 -16.87 6.02 -1.67
N VAL A 133 -18.01 5.35 -1.45
CA VAL A 133 -18.88 5.61 -0.30
C VAL A 133 -18.21 5.13 0.99
N ALA A 134 -17.52 3.99 0.96
CA ALA A 134 -16.72 3.53 2.10
C ALA A 134 -15.60 4.54 2.44
N VAL A 135 -14.83 5.02 1.45
CA VAL A 135 -13.79 6.04 1.67
C VAL A 135 -14.37 7.35 2.20
N ALA A 136 -15.50 7.81 1.67
CA ALA A 136 -16.18 9.01 2.16
C ALA A 136 -16.64 8.86 3.61
N THR A 137 -17.11 7.67 3.98
CA THR A 137 -17.53 7.35 5.36
C THR A 137 -16.33 7.36 6.30
N VAL A 138 -15.22 6.74 5.89
CA VAL A 138 -13.95 6.81 6.63
C VAL A 138 -13.52 8.26 6.84
N ALA A 139 -13.55 9.08 5.79
CA ALA A 139 -13.17 10.48 5.87
C ALA A 139 -14.05 11.27 6.86
N TRP A 140 -15.36 10.99 6.88
CA TRP A 140 -16.28 11.57 7.85
C TRP A 140 -15.97 11.13 9.28
N LEU A 141 -15.77 9.83 9.53
CA LEU A 141 -15.42 9.28 10.83
C LEU A 141 -14.13 9.90 11.39
N VAL A 142 -13.07 9.95 10.59
CA VAL A 142 -11.79 10.51 11.03
C VAL A 142 -11.91 12.00 11.32
N ARG A 143 -12.49 12.78 10.39
CA ARG A 143 -12.51 14.25 10.50
C ARG A 143 -13.52 14.79 11.51
N ARG A 144 -14.63 14.08 11.74
CA ARG A 144 -15.73 14.55 12.60
C ARG A 144 -15.79 13.84 13.94
N HIS A 145 -15.25 12.62 14.03
CA HIS A 145 -15.33 11.78 15.22
C HIS A 145 -13.96 11.36 15.77
N GLY A 146 -12.85 11.76 15.12
CA GLY A 146 -11.51 11.48 15.62
C GLY A 146 -11.14 10.00 15.60
N VAL A 147 -11.80 9.20 14.75
CA VAL A 147 -11.47 7.78 14.60
C VAL A 147 -10.13 7.65 13.87
N GLU A 148 -9.16 6.98 14.48
CA GLU A 148 -7.85 6.72 13.89
C GLU A 148 -7.95 5.60 12.85
N LEU A 149 -8.19 5.95 11.58
CA LEU A 149 -8.36 4.99 10.48
C LEU A 149 -7.51 5.35 9.27
N SER A 150 -6.86 4.36 8.67
CA SER A 150 -6.16 4.51 7.38
C SER A 150 -6.48 3.35 6.44
N CYS A 151 -6.54 3.67 5.15
CA CYS A 151 -6.89 2.74 4.07
C CYS A 151 -5.73 2.64 3.09
N PHE A 152 -5.33 1.40 2.76
CA PHE A 152 -4.29 1.12 1.80
C PHE A 152 -4.75 0.10 0.77
N ALA A 153 -4.67 0.48 -0.50
CA ALA A 153 -4.85 -0.43 -1.61
C ALA A 153 -3.58 -1.26 -1.82
N VAL A 154 -3.72 -2.57 -1.98
CA VAL A 154 -2.63 -3.52 -2.21
C VAL A 154 -2.84 -4.17 -3.56
N SER A 155 -1.85 -4.08 -4.44
CA SER A 155 -1.90 -4.69 -5.78
C SER A 155 -0.64 -5.50 -6.06
N PHE A 156 -0.82 -6.58 -6.83
CA PHE A 156 0.26 -7.48 -7.21
C PHE A 156 0.60 -7.30 -8.70
N LEU A 157 1.89 -7.19 -8.97
CA LEU A 157 2.44 -7.03 -10.30
C LEU A 157 3.42 -8.16 -10.54
N ARG A 158 3.36 -8.79 -11.71
CA ARG A 158 4.38 -9.77 -12.10
C ARG A 158 5.43 -9.08 -12.97
N PHE A 159 6.71 -9.30 -12.71
CA PHE A 159 7.83 -8.82 -13.53
C PHE A 159 8.77 -9.99 -13.84
N GLY A 160 8.65 -10.58 -15.04
CA GLY A 160 9.38 -11.80 -15.39
C GLY A 160 8.98 -12.98 -14.50
N ALA A 161 9.93 -13.49 -13.70
CA ALA A 161 9.71 -14.55 -12.72
C ALA A 161 9.35 -14.04 -11.32
N GLU A 162 9.41 -12.72 -11.10
CA GLU A 162 9.19 -12.11 -9.80
C GLU A 162 7.74 -11.64 -9.65
N ARG A 163 7.23 -11.73 -8.42
CA ARG A 163 5.94 -11.16 -8.03
C ARG A 163 6.21 -10.03 -7.04
N LEU A 164 5.76 -8.84 -7.41
CA LEU A 164 5.94 -7.62 -6.66
C LEU A 164 4.61 -7.24 -6.01
N LEU A 165 4.68 -6.76 -4.77
CA LEU A 165 3.56 -6.18 -4.04
C LEU A 165 3.72 -4.66 -4.06
N THR A 166 2.64 -3.96 -4.36
CA THR A 166 2.59 -2.50 -4.36
C THR A 166 1.51 -2.02 -3.42
N VAL A 167 1.79 -0.94 -2.70
CA VAL A 167 0.83 -0.37 -1.75
C VAL A 167 0.57 1.10 -2.09
N ARG A 168 -0.70 1.46 -2.22
CA ARG A 168 -1.16 2.84 -2.41
C ARG A 168 -1.98 3.24 -1.20
N ARG A 169 -1.75 4.45 -0.68
CA ARG A 169 -2.58 4.99 0.40
C ARG A 169 -3.85 5.63 -0.20
N GLU A 170 -5.00 5.06 0.10
CA GLU A 170 -6.31 5.61 -0.28
C GLU A 170 -6.77 6.67 0.71
N PHE A 171 -6.54 6.43 2.01
CA PHE A 171 -6.91 7.37 3.05
C PHE A 171 -5.91 7.37 4.23
N PRO A 172 -5.63 8.55 4.81
CA PRO A 172 -5.83 9.88 4.22
C PRO A 172 -5.08 10.01 2.89
N PRO A 173 -5.57 10.83 1.95
CA PRO A 173 -4.91 11.03 0.67
C PRO A 173 -3.48 11.51 0.91
N ARG A 174 -2.53 11.02 0.11
CA ARG A 174 -1.16 11.55 0.11
C ARG A 174 -1.22 13.04 -0.20
N ASP A 175 -0.34 13.83 0.44
CA ASP A 175 -0.13 15.21 0.01
C ASP A 175 0.19 15.20 -1.49
N VAL A 176 -0.53 16.01 -2.27
CA VAL A 176 -0.48 16.05 -3.74
C VAL A 176 0.92 16.38 -4.28
N SER A 177 1.85 16.80 -3.40
CA SER A 177 3.25 17.06 -3.70
C SER A 177 4.16 15.83 -3.60
N ALA A 178 3.68 14.70 -3.08
CA ALA A 178 4.45 13.46 -3.07
C ALA A 178 4.31 12.75 -4.43
N PRO A 179 5.41 12.41 -5.12
CA PRO A 179 5.34 11.69 -6.38
C PRO A 179 4.64 10.35 -6.17
N ASP A 180 3.58 10.10 -6.94
CA ASP A 180 2.92 8.80 -6.99
C ASP A 180 3.71 7.89 -7.94
N PRO A 181 4.45 6.89 -7.42
CA PRO A 181 5.28 6.05 -8.26
C PRO A 181 4.46 5.23 -9.25
N ALA A 182 3.19 4.91 -8.94
CA ALA A 182 2.31 4.20 -9.86
C ALA A 182 1.82 5.11 -11.00
N ALA A 183 1.40 6.34 -10.68
CA ALA A 183 1.03 7.32 -11.70
C ALA A 183 2.22 7.78 -12.54
N GLU A 184 3.42 7.86 -11.98
CA GLU A 184 4.64 8.16 -12.72
C GLU A 184 5.00 7.04 -13.68
N VAL A 185 4.83 5.77 -13.28
CA VAL A 185 4.92 4.61 -14.16
C VAL A 185 3.85 4.67 -15.27
N GLN A 186 2.60 5.00 -14.94
CA GLN A 186 1.52 5.10 -15.93
C GLN A 186 1.73 6.24 -16.93
N ARG A 187 2.23 7.38 -16.46
CA ARG A 187 2.54 8.56 -17.28
C ARG A 187 3.73 8.28 -18.22
N LEU A 188 4.76 7.60 -17.72
CA LEU A 188 5.89 7.14 -18.53
C LEU A 188 5.49 6.11 -19.60
N LEU A 189 4.39 5.38 -19.39
CA LEU A 189 3.84 4.40 -20.34
C LEU A 189 2.84 5.00 -21.34
N GLY A 190 2.31 6.21 -21.09
CA GLY A 190 1.22 6.81 -21.87
C GLY A 190 1.61 7.91 -22.87
N GLU A 191 2.81 8.48 -22.79
CA GLU A 191 3.23 9.55 -23.71
C GLU A 191 3.95 8.98 -24.95
N PRO A 192 3.38 9.10 -26.18
CA PRO A 192 4.14 8.82 -27.39
C PRO A 192 5.19 9.93 -27.56
N ALA A 193 6.46 9.52 -27.61
CA ALA A 193 7.59 10.43 -27.82
C ALA A 193 7.44 11.17 -29.16
N LEU A 194 6.98 12.43 -29.10
CA LEU A 194 7.00 13.34 -30.25
C LEU A 194 8.45 13.77 -30.52
N GLY A 195 9.05 13.12 -31.51
CA GLY A 195 9.94 13.67 -32.52
C GLY A 195 11.01 14.68 -32.08
N VAL A 196 12.23 14.19 -31.89
CA VAL A 196 13.45 14.99 -32.01
C VAL A 196 13.59 15.41 -33.48
N MET A 197 13.32 16.67 -33.82
CA MET A 197 13.83 17.26 -35.07
C MET A 197 15.30 17.66 -34.86
N THR A 198 16.17 16.93 -35.54
CA THR A 198 17.58 17.24 -35.72
C THR A 198 17.74 18.41 -36.69
N THR A 199 18.27 19.55 -36.23
CA THR A 199 18.82 20.58 -37.13
C THR A 199 20.28 20.23 -37.44
N GLY A 200 20.48 19.34 -38.42
CA GLY A 200 21.78 19.03 -39.01
C GLY A 200 22.07 19.97 -40.19
N GLY A 201 23.22 20.63 -40.17
CA GLY A 201 23.63 21.62 -41.17
C GLY A 201 23.94 21.04 -42.55
N SER A 202 23.63 21.81 -43.58
CA SER A 202 24.03 21.55 -44.97
C SER A 202 25.22 22.42 -45.36
N SER A 203 26.40 21.81 -45.48
CA SER A 203 27.55 22.36 -46.21
C SER A 203 27.27 22.30 -47.72
N THR A 204 27.33 23.45 -48.39
CA THR A 204 27.30 23.57 -49.86
C THR A 204 28.71 23.48 -50.45
N PRO A 205 28.95 22.68 -51.51
CA PRO A 205 30.16 22.77 -52.34
C PRO A 205 29.99 23.80 -53.48
N PRO A 206 31.08 24.28 -54.12
CA PRO A 206 31.03 25.38 -55.07
C PRO A 206 30.74 24.87 -56.50
N PRO A 207 30.11 25.66 -57.39
CA PRO A 207 30.16 25.42 -58.82
C PRO A 207 31.28 26.25 -59.46
N GLY A 208 32.13 25.56 -60.24
CA GLY A 208 33.09 26.17 -61.15
C GLY A 208 32.49 26.34 -62.55
N ALA A 209 32.69 27.53 -63.12
CA ALA A 209 33.00 27.85 -64.52
C ALA A 209 33.04 29.38 -64.65
#